data_AF-A0A3E0KPI0-F1
#
_entry.id   AF-A0A3E0KPI0-F1
#
_cell.length_a   1.000
_cell.length_b   1.000
_cell.length_c   1.000
_cell.angle_alpha   90.00
_cell.angle_beta   90.00
_cell.angle_gamma   90.00
#
_symmetry.space_group_name_H-M   'P 1'
#
loop_
_entity.id
_entity.type
_entity.pdbx_description
1 polymer ?
#
loop_
_entity_poly.entity_id
_entity_poly.type
_entity_poly.pdbx_seq_one_letter_code
_entity_poly.pdbx_strand_id
1 'polypeptide(L)'
;PIWPLPRVWIGQAYPGHRTVGLLLIVPFITAVGVILGHYRLASGSILVPAVLHGTLNAQVGGLPAVLVAVDSPLLGGLMGLGGIIVLWAVALWILRRSDAPEC
;
A
#
# COMPACT_ATOMS: atom_id res chain seq x y z
N PRO A 1 0.04 10.26 -5.09
CA PRO A 1 -1.31 10.06 -5.66
C PRO A 1 -2.40 10.62 -4.73
N ILE A 2 -3.16 11.64 -5.13
CA ILE A 2 -4.15 12.33 -4.24
C ILE A 2 -5.55 11.68 -4.34
N TRP A 3 -5.79 10.89 -5.38
CA TRP A 3 -7.07 10.23 -5.69
C TRP A 3 -7.74 9.40 -4.57
N PRO A 4 -7.06 8.84 -3.56
CA PRO A 4 -7.71 8.06 -2.50
C PRO A 4 -8.37 8.92 -1.41
N LEU A 5 -8.01 10.20 -1.29
CA LEU A 5 -8.45 11.06 -0.19
C LEU A 5 -9.98 11.17 -0.07
N PRO A 6 -10.77 11.30 -1.15
CA PRO A 6 -12.24 11.35 -1.05
C PRO A 6 -12.83 10.08 -0.42
N ARG A 7 -12.27 8.90 -0.71
CA ARG A 7 -12.75 7.62 -0.13
C ARG A 7 -12.50 7.53 1.37
N VAL A 8 -11.38 8.09 1.82
CA VAL A 8 -11.09 8.20 3.26
C VAL A 8 -12.04 9.19 3.92
N TRP A 9 -12.31 10.32 3.27
CA TRP A 9 -13.20 11.36 3.78
C TRP A 9 -14.63 10.88 4.01
N ILE A 10 -15.18 10.11 3.07
CA ILE A 10 -16.52 9.50 3.21
C ILE A 10 -16.53 8.28 4.14
N GLY A 11 -15.37 7.86 4.66
CA GLY A 11 -15.25 6.74 5.61
C GLY A 11 -15.24 5.35 4.95
N GLN A 12 -15.17 5.26 3.62
CA GLN A 12 -15.15 3.97 2.92
C GLN A 12 -13.83 3.20 3.17
N ALA A 13 -12.71 3.92 3.29
CA ALA A 13 -11.39 3.31 3.52
C ALA A 13 -11.05 3.15 5.02
N TYR A 14 -11.51 4.07 5.86
CA TYR A 14 -11.31 4.04 7.31
C TYR A 14 -12.62 4.42 8.02
N PRO A 15 -13.54 3.46 8.23
CA PRO A 15 -14.82 3.71 8.88
C PRO A 15 -14.63 4.32 10.27
N GLY A 16 -15.33 5.42 10.56
CA GLY A 16 -15.23 6.13 11.85
C GLY A 16 -13.95 6.94 12.08
N HIS A 17 -12.95 6.88 11.20
CA HIS A 17 -11.62 7.43 11.46
C HIS A 17 -11.11 8.30 10.30
N ARG A 18 -11.84 9.37 9.95
CA ARG A 18 -11.54 10.24 8.80
C ARG A 18 -10.16 10.91 8.92
N THR A 19 -9.89 11.59 10.02
CA THR A 19 -8.65 12.36 10.22
C THR A 19 -7.42 11.46 10.27
N VAL A 20 -7.48 10.40 11.08
CA VAL A 20 -6.36 9.45 11.23
C VAL A 20 -6.17 8.65 9.94
N GLY A 21 -7.25 8.26 9.26
CA GLY A 21 -7.19 7.60 7.97
C GLY A 21 -6.49 8.45 6.90
N LEU A 22 -6.65 9.77 6.92
CA LEU A 22 -5.93 10.68 6.00
C LEU A 22 -4.43 10.70 6.29
N LEU A 23 -4.02 10.56 7.55
CA LEU A 23 -2.61 10.46 7.93
C LEU A 23 -2.01 9.11 7.52
N LEU A 24 -2.79 8.03 7.53
CA LEU A 24 -2.32 6.68 7.17
C LEU A 24 -2.35 6.42 5.65
N ILE A 25 -3.29 7.01 4.91
CA ILE A 25 -3.41 6.76 3.47
C ILE A 25 -2.21 7.29 2.68
N VAL A 26 -1.63 8.42 3.10
CA VAL A 26 -0.49 9.04 2.43
C VAL A 26 0.77 8.15 2.47
N PRO A 27 1.25 7.67 3.63
CA PRO A 27 2.38 6.74 3.68
C PRO A 27 2.06 5.42 2.97
N PHE A 28 0.82 4.91 3.08
CA PHE A 28 0.40 3.69 2.38
C PHE A 28 0.59 3.80 0.86
N ILE A 29 -0.02 4.80 0.22
CA ILE A 29 0.05 4.95 -1.24
C ILE A 29 1.42 5.37 -1.74
N THR A 30 2.23 6.00 -0.88
CA THR A 30 3.61 6.36 -1.22
C THR A 30 4.48 5.12 -1.30
N ALA A 31 4.44 4.25 -0.27
CA ALA A 31 5.18 3.00 -0.27
C ALA A 31 4.76 2.08 -1.43
N VAL A 32 3.45 1.92 -1.66
CA VAL A 32 2.94 1.16 -2.80
C VAL A 32 3.39 1.78 -4.13
N GLY A 33 3.39 3.10 -4.24
CA GLY A 33 3.87 3.82 -5.42
C GLY A 33 5.35 3.54 -5.74
N VAL A 34 6.22 3.52 -4.73
CA VAL A 34 7.63 3.16 -4.88
C VAL A 34 7.78 1.72 -5.39
N ILE A 35 7.08 0.77 -4.77
CA ILE A 35 7.15 -0.65 -5.14
C ILE A 35 6.67 -0.85 -6.58
N LEU A 36 5.49 -0.34 -6.94
CA LEU A 36 4.94 -0.47 -8.29
C LEU A 36 5.81 0.25 -9.33
N GLY A 37 6.35 1.42 -9.00
CA GLY A 37 7.28 2.17 -9.85
C GLY A 37 8.56 1.38 -10.12
N HIS A 38 9.15 0.78 -9.10
CA HIS A 38 10.34 -0.06 -9.26
C HIS A 38 10.06 -1.24 -10.21
N TYR A 39 9.00 -2.02 -9.99
CA TYR A 39 8.68 -3.15 -10.85
C TYR A 39 8.29 -2.73 -12.27
N ARG A 40 7.70 -1.54 -12.44
CA ARG A 40 7.48 -0.97 -13.78
C ARG A 40 8.80 -0.72 -14.52
N LEU A 41 9.75 -0.06 -13.86
CA LEU A 41 11.04 0.29 -14.46
C LEU A 41 11.90 -0.96 -14.70
N ALA A 42 11.96 -1.87 -13.73
CA ALA A 42 12.75 -3.09 -13.82
C ALA A 42 12.25 -4.08 -14.88
N SER A 43 10.94 -4.16 -15.11
CA SER A 43 10.36 -5.08 -16.10
C SER A 43 10.16 -4.47 -17.48
N GLY A 44 10.17 -3.14 -17.61
CA GLY A 44 9.76 -2.42 -18.82
C GLY A 44 8.28 -2.61 -19.19
N SER A 45 7.48 -3.32 -18.38
CA SER A 45 6.11 -3.73 -18.70
C SER A 45 5.09 -3.11 -17.74
N ILE A 46 3.89 -2.83 -18.25
CA ILE A 46 2.75 -2.40 -17.44
C ILE A 46 2.05 -3.57 -16.73
N LEU A 47 2.21 -4.79 -17.24
CA LEU A 47 1.48 -5.95 -16.72
C LEU A 47 1.98 -6.35 -15.33
N VAL A 48 3.30 -6.32 -15.11
CA VAL A 48 3.91 -6.66 -13.82
C VAL A 48 3.37 -5.78 -12.68
N PRO A 49 3.46 -4.44 -12.75
CA PRO A 49 2.88 -3.59 -11.71
C PRO A 49 1.35 -3.65 -11.66
N ALA A 50 0.65 -3.95 -12.77
CA ALA A 50 -0.81 -4.09 -12.76
C ALA A 50 -1.27 -5.33 -11.99
N VAL A 51 -0.62 -6.49 -12.22
CA VAL A 51 -0.90 -7.72 -11.48
C VAL A 51 -0.57 -7.53 -10.01
N LEU A 52 0.60 -6.94 -9.69
CA LEU A 52 0.99 -6.64 -8.31
C LEU A 52 0.00 -5.68 -7.62
N HIS A 53 -0.49 -4.66 -8.33
CA HIS A 53 -1.52 -3.78 -7.77
C HIS A 53 -2.85 -4.53 -7.54
N GLY A 54 -3.24 -5.41 -8.47
CA GLY A 54 -4.43 -6.25 -8.34
C GLY A 54 -4.36 -7.18 -7.12
N THR A 55 -3.20 -7.81 -6.89
CA THR A 55 -3.00 -8.68 -5.71
C THR A 55 -3.07 -7.89 -4.41
N LEU A 56 -2.44 -6.70 -4.34
CA LEU A 56 -2.54 -5.83 -3.16
C LEU A 56 -3.99 -5.42 -2.88
N ASN A 57 -4.78 -5.08 -3.91
CA ASN A 57 -6.20 -4.75 -3.74
C ASN A 57 -7.03 -5.95 -3.25
N ALA A 58 -6.71 -7.17 -3.69
CA ALA A 58 -7.35 -8.39 -3.20
C ALA A 58 -7.09 -8.63 -1.70
N GLN A 59 -6.00 -8.13 -1.14
CA GLN A 59 -5.76 -8.20 0.31
C GLN A 59 -6.68 -7.26 1.11
N VAL A 60 -7.12 -6.15 0.51
CA VAL A 60 -7.94 -5.13 1.19
C VAL A 60 -9.43 -5.46 1.13
N GLY A 61 -9.90 -6.01 0.00
CA GLY A 61 -11.33 -6.30 -0.23
C GLY A 61 -11.67 -7.76 -0.52
N GLY A 62 -10.69 -8.65 -0.55
CA GLY A 62 -10.88 -10.06 -0.89
C GLY A 62 -10.82 -11.00 0.32
N LEU A 63 -10.57 -12.27 0.05
CA LEU A 63 -10.60 -13.36 1.04
C LEU A 63 -9.77 -13.09 2.32
N PRO A 64 -8.54 -12.50 2.25
CA PRO A 64 -7.76 -12.21 3.46
C PRO A 64 -8.44 -11.20 4.39
N ALA A 65 -9.19 -10.24 3.85
CA ALA A 65 -9.93 -9.27 4.66
C ALA A 65 -11.10 -9.92 5.43
N VAL A 66 -11.59 -11.07 4.96
CA VAL A 66 -12.65 -11.85 5.62
C VAL A 66 -12.07 -12.87 6.60
N LEU A 67 -10.96 -13.52 6.24
CA LEU A 67 -10.34 -14.59 7.02
C LEU A 67 -9.48 -14.07 8.17
N VAL A 68 -8.83 -12.92 8.00
CA VAL A 68 -8.03 -12.30 9.05
C VAL A 68 -8.94 -11.29 9.75
N ALA A 69 -9.41 -11.65 10.95
CA ALA A 69 -10.13 -10.70 11.80
C ALA A 69 -9.19 -9.52 12.10
N VAL A 70 -9.50 -8.37 11.51
CA VAL A 70 -8.80 -7.12 11.79
C VAL A 70 -9.59 -6.40 12.88
N ASP A 71 -9.08 -6.45 14.11
CA ASP A 71 -9.73 -5.82 15.27
C ASP A 71 -9.84 -4.29 15.13
N SER A 72 -8.96 -3.67 14.33
CA SER A 72 -8.98 -2.23 14.08
C SER A 72 -8.53 -1.88 12.66
N PRO A 73 -9.33 -1.08 11.91
CA PRO A 73 -8.96 -0.61 10.58
C PRO A 73 -7.74 0.33 10.58
N LEU A 74 -7.34 0.83 11.75
CA LEU A 74 -6.14 1.66 11.91
C LEU A 74 -4.87 0.84 12.13
N LEU A 75 -4.98 -0.31 12.79
CA LEU A 75 -3.81 -1.08 13.25
C LEU A 75 -3.54 -2.30 12.38
N GLY A 76 -4.59 -3.01 11.98
CA GLY A 76 -4.46 -4.27 11.25
C GLY A 76 -4.80 -4.16 9.76
N GLY A 77 -4.56 -5.26 9.06
CA GLY A 77 -4.70 -5.33 7.60
C GLY A 77 -3.61 -4.57 6.85
N LEU A 78 -3.68 -4.64 5.52
CA LEU A 78 -2.66 -4.06 4.64
C LEU A 78 -2.61 -2.52 4.69
N MET A 79 -3.77 -1.89 4.92
CA MET A 79 -3.88 -0.42 5.05
C MET A 79 -3.70 0.08 6.49
N GLY A 80 -3.69 -0.80 7.50
CA GLY A 80 -3.39 -0.42 8.88
C GLY A 80 -1.90 -0.19 9.10
N LEU A 81 -1.57 0.34 10.28
CA LEU A 81 -0.20 0.66 10.67
C LEU A 81 0.76 -0.52 10.49
N GLY A 82 0.34 -1.74 10.85
CA GLY A 82 1.15 -2.95 10.68
C GLY A 82 1.51 -3.22 9.22
N GLY A 83 0.52 -3.17 8.31
CA GLY A 83 0.74 -3.35 6.88
C GLY A 83 1.61 -2.24 6.28
N ILE A 84 1.38 -1.00 6.70
CA ILE A 84 2.17 0.17 6.27
C ILE A 84 3.65 0.00 6.67
N ILE A 85 3.95 -0.45 7.88
CA ILE A 85 5.34 -0.69 8.33
C ILE A 85 6.03 -1.71 7.42
N VAL A 86 5.36 -2.83 7.11
CA VAL A 86 5.91 -3.87 6.23
C VAL A 86 6.14 -3.33 4.81
N LEU A 87 5.16 -2.60 4.26
CA LEU A 87 5.29 -1.98 2.93
C LEU A 87 6.46 -0.99 2.86
N TRP A 88 6.66 -0.19 3.91
CA TRP A 88 7.80 0.73 3.98
C TRP A 88 9.13 -0.01 4.14
N ALA A 89 9.18 -1.10 4.90
CA ALA A 89 10.39 -1.92 4.98
C ALA A 89 10.81 -2.44 3.59
N VAL A 90 9.85 -2.90 2.79
CA VAL A 90 10.08 -3.33 1.41
C VAL A 90 10.46 -2.15 0.51
N ALA A 91 9.75 -1.04 0.58
CA ALA A 91 10.03 0.14 -0.25
C ALA A 91 11.44 0.71 0.02
N LEU A 92 11.84 0.82 1.30
CA LEU A 92 13.17 1.27 1.68
C LEU A 92 14.26 0.28 1.26
N TRP A 93 13.98 -1.03 1.36
CA TRP A 93 14.89 -2.05 0.87
C TRP A 93 15.13 -1.95 -0.64
N ILE A 94 14.06 -1.72 -1.42
CA ILE A 94 14.15 -1.47 -2.86
C ILE A 94 14.98 -0.24 -3.17
N LEU A 95 14.68 0.91 -2.53
CA LEU A 95 15.39 2.16 -2.78
C LEU A 95 16.90 2.03 -2.50
N ARG A 96 17.26 1.41 -1.37
CA ARG A 96 18.67 1.16 -1.03
C ARG A 96 19.40 0.27 -2.03
N ARG A 97 18.69 -0.66 -2.68
CA ARG A 97 19.26 -1.53 -3.72
C ARG A 97 19.43 -0.79 -5.04
N SER A 98 18.53 0.14 -5.35
CA SER A 98 18.61 0.95 -6.58
C SER A 98 19.74 1.97 -6.57
N ASP A 99 20.21 2.38 -5.38
CA ASP A 99 21.32 3.34 -5.23
C ASP A 99 22.71 2.67 -5.24
N ALA A 100 22.80 1.34 -5.22
CA ALA A 100 24.08 0.63 -5.25
C ALA A 100 24.67 0.66 -6.67
N PRO A 101 25.91 1.14 -6.87
CA PRO A 101 26.53 1.15 -8.19
C PRO A 101 26.71 -0.28 -8.71
N GLU A 102 26.26 -0.51 -9.94
CA GLU A 102 26.55 -1.75 -10.68
C GLU A 102 28.09 -1.87 -10.79
N CYS A 103 28.68 -2.89 -10.17
CA CYS A 103 30.12 -3.16 -10.20
C CYS A 103 30.55 -3.78 -11.53
#